data_AF-A0A227J7T9-F1
#
_entry.id   AF-A0A227J7T9-F1
#
_cell.length_a   1.000
_cell.length_b   1.000
_cell.length_c   1.000
_cell.angle_alpha   90.00
_cell.angle_beta   90.00
_cell.angle_gamma   90.00
#
_symmetry.space_group_name_H-M   'P 1'
#
loop_
_entity.id
_entity.type
_entity.pdbx_description
1 polymer ?
#
loop_
_entity_poly.entity_id
_entity_poly.type
_entity_poly.pdbx_seq_one_letter_code
_entity_poly.pdbx_strand_id
1 'polypeptide(L)' 'MEFKAVFDKLMRSSGGGRSCFLVIQPDAVYLSSPAKSGRPSQFEISESNWERAVEQALS' A
#
# COMPACT_ATOMS: atom_id res chain seq x y z
N MET A 1 -11.14 9.45 1.75
CA MET A 1 -9.72 9.78 2.09
C MET A 1 -9.14 10.78 1.05
N GLU A 2 -8.25 11.72 1.42
CA GLU A 2 -7.52 12.53 0.41
C GLU A 2 -6.37 11.72 -0.21
N PHE A 3 -6.44 11.44 -1.52
CA PHE A 3 -5.42 10.67 -2.26
C PHE A 3 -4.00 11.23 -2.09
N LYS A 4 -3.87 12.54 -1.90
CA LYS A 4 -2.59 13.21 -1.63
C LYS A 4 -1.93 12.74 -0.33
N ALA A 5 -2.71 12.53 0.73
CA ALA A 5 -2.19 12.06 2.01
C ALA A 5 -1.66 10.61 1.92
N VAL A 6 -2.29 9.77 1.10
CA VAL A 6 -1.84 8.41 0.79
C VAL A 6 -0.51 8.43 0.05
N PHE A 7 -0.41 9.28 -0.98
CA PHE A 7 0.81 9.43 -1.76
C PHE A 7 1.97 9.97 -0.91
N ASP A 8 1.70 10.97 -0.07
CA ASP A 8 2.70 11.56 0.81
C ASP A 8 3.22 10.53 1.84
N LYS A 9 2.39 9.58 2.31
CA LYS A 9 2.83 8.45 3.15
C LYS A 9 3.72 7.46 2.40
N LEU A 10 3.37 7.10 1.16
CA LEU A 10 4.17 6.21 0.32
C LEU A 10 5.56 6.81 0.04
N MET A 11 5.60 8.11 -0.27
CA MET A 11 6.82 8.85 -0.61
C MET A 11 7.71 9.18 0.61
N ARG A 12 7.13 9.29 1.81
CA ARG A 12 7.87 9.63 3.04
C ARG A 12 8.68 8.48 3.65
N SER A 13 8.71 7.30 3.05
CA SER A 13 9.60 6.21 3.48
C SER A 13 11.05 6.72 3.59
N SER A 14 11.50 6.93 4.82
CA SER A 14 12.80 7.51 5.18
C SER A 14 13.99 6.58 4.93
N GLY A 15 13.73 5.36 4.46
CA GLY A 15 14.74 4.39 4.05
C GLY A 15 15.21 4.67 2.64
N GLY A 16 16.33 5.39 2.51
CA GLY A 16 16.97 5.69 1.22
C GLY A 16 17.03 4.48 0.27
N GLY A 17 16.67 4.73 -0.99
CA GLY A 17 16.99 3.86 -2.13
C GLY A 17 16.14 2.60 -2.33
N ARG A 18 14.99 2.47 -1.67
CA ARG A 18 14.18 1.25 -1.71
C ARG A 18 12.77 1.54 -2.25
N SER A 19 12.55 1.24 -3.54
CA SER A 19 11.25 1.43 -4.20
C SER A 19 10.18 0.55 -3.56
N CYS A 20 9.18 1.17 -2.91
CA CYS A 20 7.96 0.51 -2.49
C CYS A 20 6.90 0.66 -3.60
N PHE A 21 6.25 -0.44 -3.96
CA PHE A 21 5.18 -0.44 -4.96
C PHE A 21 3.85 -0.71 -4.27
N LEU A 22 2.88 0.17 -4.52
CA LEU A 22 1.48 0.00 -4.11
C LEU A 22 0.64 -0.18 -5.38
N VAL A 23 -0.06 -1.31 -5.49
CA VAL A 23 -0.99 -1.57 -6.59
C VAL A 23 -2.39 -1.72 -6.00
N ILE A 24 -3.35 -0.95 -6.51
CA ILE A 24 -4.74 -1.00 -6.08
C ILE A 24 -5.56 -1.57 -7.24
N GLN A 25 -6.15 -2.74 -7.04
CA GLN A 25 -7.09 -3.39 -7.95
C GLN A 25 -8.48 -3.43 -7.30
N PRO A 26 -9.57 -3.65 -8.05
CA PRO A 26 -10.92 -3.71 -7.50
C PRO A 26 -11.11 -4.76 -6.40
N ASP A 27 -10.31 -5.83 -6.44
CA ASP A 27 -10.37 -6.99 -5.56
C ASP A 27 -9.32 -6.97 -4.43
N ALA A 28 -8.23 -6.21 -4.57
CA ALA A 28 -7.18 -6.17 -3.56
C ALA A 28 -6.21 -4.98 -3.69
N VAL A 29 -5.57 -4.65 -2.56
CA VAL A 29 -4.38 -3.79 -2.49
C VAL A 29 -3.14 -4.66 -2.31
N TYR A 30 -2.10 -4.42 -3.12
CA TYR A 30 -0.82 -5.11 -3.02
C TYR A 30 0.26 -4.13 -2.60
N LEU A 31 1.02 -4.48 -1.57
CA LEU A 31 2.19 -3.76 -1.11
C LEU A 31 3.44 -4.62 -1.27
N SER A 32 4.36 -4.18 -2.12
CA SER A 32 5.70 -4.75 -2.22
C SER A 32 6.71 -3.81 -1.58
N SER A 33 7.47 -4.33 -0.62
CA SER A 33 8.58 -3.59 0.00
C SER A 33 9.86 -4.42 -0.06
N PRO A 34 11.01 -3.82 -0.42
CA PRO A 34 12.29 -4.53 -0.50
C PRO A 34 12.84 -4.96 0.87
N ALA A 35 12.23 -4.53 1.98
CA ALA A 35 12.55 -5.01 3.32
C ALA A 35 11.99 -6.41 3.62
N LYS A 36 10.94 -6.82 2.90
CA LYS A 36 10.38 -8.18 2.97
C LYS A 36 10.79 -8.90 1.69
N SER A 37 11.87 -9.69 1.73
CA SER A 37 12.23 -10.58 0.62
C SER A 37 11.16 -11.68 0.49
N GLY A 38 10.14 -11.47 -0.34
CA GLY A 38 9.01 -12.39 -0.48
C GLY A 38 7.92 -11.89 -1.42
N ARG A 39 6.77 -12.58 -1.41
CA ARG A 39 5.56 -12.16 -2.14
C ARG A 39 5.03 -10.84 -1.58
N PRO A 40 4.45 -9.95 -2.41
CA PRO A 40 3.77 -8.74 -1.96
C PRO A 40 2.71 -9.08 -0.90
N SER A 41 2.54 -8.20 0.09
CA SER A 41 1.43 -8.31 1.03
C SER A 41 0.14 -7.93 0.31
N GLN A 42 -0.91 -8.75 0.44
CA GLN A 42 -2.20 -8.57 -0.19
C GLN A 42 -3.25 -8.23 0.87
N PHE A 43 -4.08 -7.22 0.59
CA PHE A 43 -5.18 -6.80 1.43
C PHE A 43 -6.46 -6.84 0.58
N GLU A 44 -7.37 -7.76 0.87
CA GLU A 44 -8.59 -7.96 0.08
C GLU A 44 -9.55 -6.77 0.18
N ILE A 45 -10.07 -6.36 -0.97
CA ILE A 45 -11.12 -5.35 -1.10
C ILE A 45 -12.47 -6.06 -1.30
N SER A 46 -13.40 -5.78 -0.40
CA SER A 46 -14.83 -5.92 -0.60
C SER A 46 -15.44 -4.56 -0.93
N GLU A 47 -16.66 -4.54 -1.49
CA GLU A 47 -17.31 -3.33 -2.02
C GLU A 47 -17.42 -2.16 -1.01
N SER A 48 -17.26 -2.42 0.28
CA SER A 48 -17.38 -1.43 1.36
C SER A 48 -16.10 -1.20 2.19
N ASN A 49 -14.98 -1.89 1.92
CA ASN A 49 -13.81 -1.85 2.81
C ASN A 49 -12.54 -1.23 2.17
N TRP A 50 -12.61 -0.72 0.94
CA TRP A 50 -11.42 -0.33 0.16
C TRP A 50 -10.52 0.68 0.90
N GLU A 51 -11.10 1.67 1.60
CA GLU A 51 -10.33 2.65 2.38
C GLU A 51 -9.53 1.97 3.50
N ARG A 52 -10.14 0.97 4.15
CA ARG A 52 -9.51 0.21 5.23
C ARG A 52 -8.40 -0.71 4.73
N ALA A 53 -8.58 -1.31 3.55
CA ALA A 53 -7.53 -2.12 2.91
C ALA A 53 -6.31 -1.25 2.54
N VAL A 54 -6.54 -0.02 2.06
CA VAL A 54 -5.47 0.95 1.79
C VAL A 54 -4.78 1.41 3.07
N GLU A 55 -5.53 1.68 4.15
CA GLU A 55 -4.93 2.02 5.45
C GLU A 55 -4.06 0.90 6.00
N GLN A 56 -4.53 -0.35 5.92
CA GLN A 56 -3.75 -1.51 6.37
C GLN A 56 -2.46 -1.70 5.55
N ALA A 57 -2.49 -1.39 4.26
CA ALA A 57 -1.31 -1.43 3.41
C ALA A 57 -0.30 -0.32 3.71
N LEU A 58 -0.71 0.77 4.37
CA LEU A 58 0.13 1.96 4.61
C LEU A 58 0.44 2.21 6.09
N SER A 59 -0.02 1.33 6.98
CA SER A 59 0.29 1.34 8.43
C SER A 59 1.57 0.57 8.74
#